data_AF-A0A2V8MQ84-F1
#
_entry.id   AF-A0A2V8MQ84-F1
#
_cell.length_a   1.000
_cell.length_b   1.000
_cell.length_c   1.000
_cell.angle_alpha   90.00
_cell.angle_beta   90.00
_cell.angle_gamma   90.00
#
_symmetry.space_group_name_H-M   'P 1'
#
loop_
_entity.id
_entity.type
_entity.pdbx_description
1 polymer ?
#
loop_
_entity_poly.entity_id
_entity_poly.type
_entity_poly.pdbx_seq_one_letter_code
_entity_poly.pdbx_strand_id
1 'polypeptide(L)'
;MSVALVSAQAGQTARQSNPASQAPAKTAVAAPDAAAQRALIDQYCVTCHNVKLKTANLLLDQLDLAHLGEHAEVAEKVVRKLRAGMMPPTGMRRPDAATLDALIRWMENELDRSAVTNLPPPGLHRLNRTEYANAIHDLLALEVNPTKFLPADDSTRGFDNIAGALTMSPALMEAYLSAAGKISRLAIGDVSAPTQAVFEVPPDTAQNHYIEGLPFGTRGGMLIPYEFPADGEYTFRVKGVTGYFQAVLGQIRGEIGIGKSQTQPAPAVRLHESQSRPAITPSV
;
A
#
# COMPACT_ATOMS: atom_id res chain seq x y z
N MET A 1 36.32 38.94 -21.43
CA MET A 1 35.52 38.51 -22.60
C MET A 1 36.00 37.15 -23.05
N SER A 2 35.18 36.12 -22.87
CA SER A 2 35.32 34.82 -23.53
C SER A 2 33.95 34.18 -23.51
N VAL A 3 33.34 34.11 -24.69
CA VAL A 3 32.02 33.52 -24.94
C VAL A 3 32.25 32.06 -25.29
N ALA A 4 31.69 31.14 -24.51
CA ALA A 4 31.60 29.74 -24.88
C ALA A 4 30.16 29.46 -25.31
N LEU A 5 29.96 29.28 -26.62
CA LEU A 5 28.75 28.69 -27.19
C LEU A 5 28.77 27.18 -26.91
N VAL A 6 27.70 26.67 -26.30
CA VAL A 6 27.40 25.24 -26.31
C VAL A 6 26.04 25.06 -26.98
N SER A 7 26.08 24.51 -28.19
CA SER A 7 24.89 24.03 -28.91
C SER A 7 24.54 22.63 -28.42
N ALA A 8 23.26 22.39 -28.12
CA ALA A 8 22.73 21.06 -27.87
C ALA A 8 21.80 20.66 -29.01
N GLN A 9 22.14 19.59 -29.73
CA GLN A 9 21.26 18.92 -30.68
C GLN A 9 20.41 17.88 -29.95
N ALA A 10 19.10 17.91 -30.19
CA ALA A 10 18.16 16.90 -29.72
C ALA A 10 18.33 15.62 -30.55
N GLY A 11 19.02 14.62 -29.98
CA GLY A 11 19.01 13.26 -30.48
C GLY A 11 17.70 12.57 -30.13
N GLN A 12 16.85 12.30 -31.13
CA GLN A 12 15.69 11.44 -30.99
C GLN A 12 16.16 9.98 -30.91
N THR A 13 16.26 9.43 -29.71
CA THR A 13 16.35 7.98 -29.52
C THR A 13 14.95 7.39 -29.52
N ALA A 14 14.66 6.60 -30.54
CA ALA A 14 13.45 5.81 -30.67
C ALA A 14 13.26 4.91 -29.42
N ARG A 15 12.08 5.01 -28.80
CA ARG A 15 11.63 4.07 -27.76
C ARG A 15 11.46 2.69 -28.40
N GLN A 16 12.42 1.80 -28.17
CA GLN A 16 12.20 0.37 -28.34
C GLN A 16 11.22 -0.10 -27.26
N SER A 17 10.05 -0.56 -27.69
CA SER A 17 9.08 -1.23 -26.85
C SER A 17 9.67 -2.55 -26.37
N ASN A 18 10.03 -2.62 -25.09
CA ASN A 18 10.43 -3.86 -24.45
C ASN A 18 9.19 -4.77 -24.37
N PRO A 19 9.22 -6.00 -24.89
CA PRO A 19 8.09 -6.91 -24.75
C PRO A 19 7.90 -7.23 -23.27
N ALA A 20 6.64 -7.16 -22.83
CA ALA A 20 6.22 -7.50 -21.49
C ALA A 20 6.84 -8.83 -21.06
N SER A 21 7.58 -8.81 -19.96
CA SER A 21 8.10 -9.99 -19.30
C SER A 21 6.91 -10.86 -18.90
N GLN A 22 6.61 -11.87 -19.71
CA GLN A 22 5.63 -12.90 -19.39
C GLN A 22 6.10 -13.57 -18.10
N ALA A 23 5.33 -13.41 -17.03
CA ALA A 23 5.48 -14.23 -15.85
C ALA A 23 5.38 -15.70 -16.29
N PRO A 24 6.28 -16.59 -15.86
CA PRO A 24 6.22 -17.99 -16.25
C PRO A 24 4.86 -18.53 -15.81
N ALA A 25 4.11 -19.07 -16.78
CA ALA A 25 2.89 -19.82 -16.52
C ALA A 25 3.25 -20.90 -15.50
N LYS A 26 2.67 -20.82 -14.30
CA LYS A 26 2.74 -21.90 -13.32
C LYS A 26 2.08 -23.11 -13.95
N THR A 27 2.89 -24.04 -14.42
CA THR A 27 2.46 -25.37 -14.81
C THR A 27 1.71 -25.97 -13.62
N ALA A 28 0.40 -26.20 -13.78
CA ALA A 28 -0.43 -26.84 -12.78
C ALA A 28 0.08 -28.27 -12.58
N VAL A 29 0.82 -28.48 -11.49
CA VAL A 29 1.05 -29.82 -10.94
C VAL A 29 -0.24 -30.19 -10.21
N ALA A 30 -1.15 -30.91 -10.88
CA ALA A 30 -2.24 -31.58 -10.18
C ALA A 30 -1.61 -32.61 -9.22
N ALA A 31 -1.63 -32.28 -7.94
CA ALA A 31 -0.76 -32.89 -6.93
C ALA A 31 -1.30 -34.24 -6.42
N PRO A 32 -0.41 -35.16 -5.98
CA PRO A 32 -0.71 -36.48 -5.41
C PRO A 32 -1.68 -36.53 -4.19
N ASP A 33 -2.17 -35.40 -3.71
CA ASP A 33 -3.03 -35.27 -2.53
C ASP A 33 -4.49 -35.65 -2.84
N ALA A 34 -5.05 -35.26 -4.00
CA ALA A 34 -6.46 -35.50 -4.33
C ALA A 34 -6.83 -36.99 -4.38
N ALA A 35 -5.92 -37.85 -4.85
CA ALA A 35 -6.12 -39.30 -4.89
C ALA A 35 -6.10 -39.92 -3.47
N ALA A 36 -5.25 -39.42 -2.58
CA ALA A 36 -5.21 -39.86 -1.18
C ALA A 36 -6.49 -39.45 -0.44
N GLN A 37 -6.95 -38.23 -0.64
CA GLN A 37 -8.22 -37.76 -0.07
C GLN A 37 -9.42 -38.52 -0.66
N ARG A 38 -9.36 -38.90 -1.94
CA ARG A 38 -10.39 -39.75 -2.56
C ARG A 38 -10.52 -41.09 -1.86
N ALA A 39 -9.41 -41.76 -1.57
CA ALA A 39 -9.42 -43.04 -0.85
C ALA A 39 -10.07 -42.93 0.54
N LEU A 40 -9.81 -41.83 1.27
CA LEU A 40 -10.47 -41.56 2.56
C LEU A 40 -11.98 -41.34 2.41
N ILE A 41 -12.39 -40.53 1.43
CA ILE A 41 -13.82 -40.29 1.16
C ILE A 41 -14.54 -41.58 0.76
N ASP A 42 -13.89 -42.43 -0.05
CA ASP A 42 -14.45 -43.73 -0.44
C ASP A 42 -14.64 -44.66 0.76
N GLN A 43 -13.67 -44.69 1.65
CA GLN A 43 -13.68 -45.57 2.81
C GLN A 43 -14.71 -45.16 3.88
N TYR A 44 -14.90 -43.86 4.11
CA TYR A 44 -15.65 -43.36 5.27
C TYR A 44 -16.97 -42.66 4.92
N CYS A 45 -17.13 -42.15 3.69
CA CYS A 45 -18.26 -41.31 3.30
C CYS A 45 -19.14 -41.98 2.24
N VAL A 46 -18.53 -42.59 1.23
CA VAL A 46 -19.23 -43.18 0.08
C VAL A 46 -20.05 -44.40 0.45
N THR A 47 -19.82 -45.04 1.59
CA THR A 47 -20.69 -46.12 2.08
C THR A 47 -22.15 -45.69 2.24
N CYS A 48 -22.41 -44.41 2.52
CA CYS A 48 -23.76 -43.87 2.73
C CYS A 48 -24.16 -42.79 1.71
N HIS A 49 -23.19 -41.99 1.24
CA HIS A 49 -23.40 -40.89 0.31
C HIS A 49 -22.99 -41.28 -1.11
N ASN A 50 -23.75 -42.22 -1.68
CA ASN A 50 -23.55 -42.73 -3.03
C ASN A 50 -24.86 -42.77 -3.83
N VAL A 51 -24.79 -43.06 -5.13
CA VAL A 51 -25.95 -43.13 -6.01
C VAL A 51 -27.04 -44.13 -5.59
N LYS A 52 -26.68 -45.17 -4.83
CA LYS A 52 -27.62 -46.22 -4.38
C LYS A 52 -28.37 -45.81 -3.11
N LEU A 53 -27.64 -45.39 -2.06
CA LEU A 53 -28.24 -45.04 -0.76
C LEU A 53 -28.73 -43.58 -0.72
N LYS A 54 -27.99 -42.68 -1.38
CA LYS A 54 -28.33 -41.26 -1.53
C LYS A 54 -28.73 -40.58 -0.21
N THR A 55 -28.03 -40.92 0.87
CA THR A 55 -28.32 -40.42 2.21
C THR A 55 -28.24 -38.89 2.23
N ALA A 56 -29.28 -38.24 2.75
CA ALA A 56 -29.42 -36.78 2.76
C ALA A 56 -29.34 -36.11 1.37
N ASN A 57 -29.71 -36.85 0.32
CA ASN A 57 -29.64 -36.40 -1.07
C ASN A 57 -28.22 -36.00 -1.53
N LEU A 58 -27.18 -36.58 -0.91
CA LEU A 58 -25.78 -36.26 -1.16
C LEU A 58 -25.06 -37.43 -1.86
N LEU A 59 -24.35 -37.12 -2.95
CA LEU A 59 -23.60 -38.05 -3.79
C LEU A 59 -22.12 -37.67 -3.76
N LEU A 60 -21.34 -38.33 -2.91
CA LEU A 60 -19.89 -38.10 -2.81
C LEU A 60 -19.09 -39.05 -3.70
N ASP A 61 -19.72 -40.13 -4.17
CA ASP A 61 -19.11 -41.06 -5.12
C ASP A 61 -18.79 -40.39 -6.45
N GLN A 62 -19.60 -39.41 -6.87
CA GLN A 62 -19.44 -38.64 -8.11
C GLN A 62 -18.73 -37.30 -7.94
N LEU A 63 -18.31 -36.94 -6.72
CA LEU A 63 -17.64 -35.66 -6.47
C LEU A 63 -16.23 -35.67 -7.09
N ASP A 64 -15.98 -34.74 -8.01
CA ASP A 64 -14.65 -34.51 -8.56
C ASP A 64 -13.80 -33.71 -7.56
N LEU A 65 -12.79 -34.36 -7.00
CA LEU A 65 -11.85 -33.77 -6.06
C LEU A 65 -10.74 -32.97 -6.75
N ALA A 66 -10.49 -33.19 -8.04
CA ALA A 66 -9.50 -32.44 -8.80
C ALA A 66 -10.01 -31.03 -9.14
N HIS A 67 -11.33 -30.87 -9.26
CA HIS A 67 -12.01 -29.60 -9.52
C HIS A 67 -13.02 -29.25 -8.42
N LEU A 68 -12.60 -29.39 -7.15
CA LEU A 68 -13.50 -29.24 -6.00
C LEU A 68 -14.23 -27.88 -5.96
N GLY A 69 -13.60 -26.83 -6.50
CA GLY A 69 -14.20 -25.50 -6.63
C GLY A 69 -15.47 -25.44 -7.48
N GLU A 70 -15.59 -26.28 -8.51
CA GLU A 70 -16.81 -26.38 -9.34
C GLU A 70 -18.00 -26.97 -8.54
N HIS A 71 -17.70 -27.57 -7.39
CA HIS A 71 -18.65 -28.20 -6.48
C HIS A 71 -18.63 -27.55 -5.08
N ALA A 72 -18.26 -26.27 -4.99
CA ALA A 72 -18.04 -25.55 -3.73
C ALA A 72 -19.21 -25.70 -2.73
N GLU A 73 -20.46 -25.57 -3.19
CA GLU A 73 -21.63 -25.68 -2.30
C GLU A 73 -21.69 -27.03 -1.57
N VAL A 74 -21.37 -28.12 -2.27
CA VAL A 74 -21.36 -29.47 -1.72
C VAL A 74 -20.15 -29.67 -0.80
N ALA A 75 -18.97 -29.27 -1.26
CA ALA A 75 -17.73 -29.39 -0.50
C ALA A 75 -17.76 -28.59 0.81
N GLU A 76 -18.30 -27.36 0.81
CA GLU A 76 -18.49 -26.57 2.01
C GLU A 76 -19.47 -27.23 3.00
N LYS A 77 -20.55 -27.85 2.50
CA LYS A 77 -21.47 -28.61 3.38
C LYS A 77 -20.72 -29.75 4.06
N VAL A 78 -19.87 -30.47 3.33
CA VAL A 78 -19.03 -31.53 3.89
C VAL A 78 -18.10 -30.95 4.96
N VAL A 79 -17.31 -29.92 4.63
CA VAL A 79 -16.39 -29.24 5.58
C VAL A 79 -17.13 -28.82 6.85
N ARG A 80 -18.29 -28.16 6.73
CA ARG A 80 -19.11 -27.75 7.89
C ARG A 80 -19.54 -28.94 8.76
N LYS A 81 -19.93 -30.07 8.16
CA LYS A 81 -20.32 -31.28 8.91
C LYS A 81 -19.13 -31.97 9.58
N LEU A 82 -17.97 -32.00 8.92
CA LEU A 82 -16.74 -32.57 9.47
C LEU A 82 -16.20 -31.72 10.63
N ARG A 83 -16.11 -30.39 10.46
CA ARG A 83 -15.72 -29.45 11.53
C ARG A 83 -16.62 -29.54 12.75
N ALA A 84 -17.92 -29.78 12.56
CA ALA A 84 -18.87 -29.96 13.65
C ALA A 84 -18.87 -31.36 14.29
N GLY A 85 -18.03 -32.30 13.82
CA GLY A 85 -17.96 -33.67 14.33
C GLY A 85 -19.23 -34.50 14.10
N MET A 86 -20.13 -34.05 13.23
CA MET A 86 -21.40 -34.72 12.94
C MET A 86 -21.23 -35.90 11.96
N MET A 87 -20.14 -35.91 11.18
CA MET A 87 -19.86 -36.93 10.17
C MET A 87 -18.45 -37.50 10.35
N PRO A 88 -18.26 -38.82 10.19
CA PRO A 88 -19.30 -39.88 10.11
C PRO A 88 -20.17 -39.94 11.38
N PRO A 89 -21.42 -40.43 11.35
CA PRO A 89 -22.29 -40.45 12.53
C PRO A 89 -21.78 -41.40 13.63
N THR A 90 -22.34 -41.30 14.84
CA THR A 90 -22.00 -42.19 15.95
C THR A 90 -22.29 -43.66 15.59
N GLY A 91 -21.39 -44.57 15.97
CA GLY A 91 -21.48 -46.00 15.63
C GLY A 91 -20.87 -46.40 14.29
N MET A 92 -20.47 -45.44 13.44
CA MET A 92 -19.74 -45.73 12.20
C MET A 92 -18.22 -45.66 12.41
N ARG A 93 -17.46 -46.32 11.53
CA ARG A 93 -16.00 -46.18 11.48
C ARG A 93 -15.65 -44.71 11.22
N ARG A 94 -14.74 -44.17 12.03
CA ARG A 94 -14.22 -42.80 11.89
C ARG A 94 -12.70 -42.84 11.68
N PRO A 95 -12.14 -41.93 10.87
CA PRO A 95 -10.71 -41.67 10.85
C PRO A 95 -10.24 -41.21 12.24
N ASP A 96 -8.94 -41.32 12.52
CA ASP A 96 -8.36 -40.63 13.66
C ASP A 96 -8.42 -39.10 13.47
N ALA A 97 -8.25 -38.36 14.56
CA ALA A 97 -8.42 -36.91 14.56
C ALA A 97 -7.44 -36.18 13.63
N ALA A 98 -6.20 -36.68 13.50
CA ALA A 98 -5.20 -36.03 12.65
C ALA A 98 -5.52 -36.23 11.17
N THR A 99 -5.93 -37.44 10.78
CA THR A 99 -6.38 -37.73 9.41
C THR A 99 -7.62 -36.90 9.04
N LEU A 100 -8.57 -36.76 9.97
CA LEU A 100 -9.77 -35.95 9.74
C LEU A 100 -9.44 -34.46 9.58
N ASP A 101 -8.60 -33.90 10.45
CA ASP A 101 -8.19 -32.48 10.34
C ASP A 101 -7.40 -32.21 9.05
N ALA A 102 -6.56 -33.15 8.63
CA ALA A 102 -5.82 -33.07 7.37
C ALA A 102 -6.77 -33.02 6.15
N LEU A 103 -7.77 -33.91 6.10
CA LEU A 103 -8.80 -33.89 5.04
C LEU A 103 -9.55 -32.55 5.03
N ILE A 104 -9.97 -32.07 6.19
CA ILE A 104 -10.73 -30.81 6.27
C ILE A 104 -9.89 -29.64 5.77
N ARG A 105 -8.64 -29.50 6.24
CA ARG A 105 -7.73 -28.44 5.81
C ARG A 105 -7.44 -28.52 4.32
N TRP A 106 -7.29 -29.71 3.77
CA TRP A 106 -7.10 -29.90 2.34
C TRP A 106 -8.30 -29.39 1.55
N MET A 107 -9.53 -29.76 1.95
CA MET A 107 -10.76 -29.29 1.29
C MET A 107 -10.91 -27.77 1.39
N GLU A 108 -10.66 -27.18 2.57
CA GLU A 108 -10.70 -25.73 2.79
C GLU A 108 -9.70 -25.01 1.87
N ASN A 109 -8.45 -25.47 1.82
CA ASN A 109 -7.44 -24.87 0.95
C ASN A 109 -7.79 -24.97 -0.54
N GLU A 110 -8.40 -26.07 -0.98
CA GLU A 110 -8.77 -26.24 -2.39
C GLU A 110 -9.97 -25.35 -2.76
N LEU A 111 -10.92 -25.17 -1.83
CA LEU A 111 -12.02 -24.21 -1.97
C LEU A 111 -11.51 -22.77 -2.00
N ASP A 112 -10.60 -22.41 -1.10
CA ASP A 112 -10.03 -21.06 -1.02
C ASP A 112 -9.21 -20.71 -2.27
N ARG A 113 -8.45 -21.68 -2.81
CA ARG A 113 -7.69 -21.47 -4.06
C ARG A 113 -8.57 -21.29 -5.29
N SER A 114 -9.73 -21.94 -5.30
CA SER A 114 -10.69 -21.90 -6.41
C SER A 114 -11.77 -20.83 -6.22
N ALA A 115 -11.77 -20.13 -5.07
CA ALA A 115 -12.68 -19.06 -4.78
C ALA A 115 -12.48 -17.91 -5.77
N VAL A 116 -13.44 -17.77 -6.69
CA VAL A 116 -13.55 -16.58 -7.51
C VAL A 116 -13.81 -15.42 -6.55
N THR A 117 -12.88 -14.48 -6.48
CA THR A 117 -13.07 -13.27 -5.67
C THR A 117 -14.22 -12.49 -6.27
N ASN A 118 -15.43 -12.69 -5.74
CA ASN A 118 -16.60 -11.98 -6.15
C ASN A 118 -16.55 -10.60 -5.48
N LEU A 119 -15.69 -9.73 -6.02
CA LEU A 119 -15.83 -8.30 -5.84
C LEU A 119 -16.87 -7.87 -6.87
N PRO A 120 -18.17 -7.72 -6.50
CA PRO A 120 -19.08 -7.03 -7.39
C PRO A 120 -18.39 -5.71 -7.79
N PRO A 121 -18.42 -5.32 -9.08
CA PRO A 121 -17.77 -4.10 -9.52
C PRO A 121 -18.21 -2.99 -8.57
N PRO A 122 -17.27 -2.25 -7.94
CA PRO A 122 -17.68 -1.12 -7.12
C PRO A 122 -18.55 -0.25 -8.02
N GLY A 123 -19.82 -0.07 -7.63
CA GLY A 123 -20.73 0.78 -8.39
C GLY A 123 -20.06 2.13 -8.61
N LEU A 124 -20.34 2.81 -9.73
CA LEU A 124 -19.74 4.11 -9.99
C LEU A 124 -20.07 5.06 -8.83
N HIS A 125 -19.02 5.57 -8.18
CA HIS A 125 -19.13 6.50 -7.05
C HIS A 125 -18.02 7.55 -7.14
N ARG A 126 -18.23 8.66 -6.43
CA ARG A 126 -17.15 9.63 -6.22
C ARG A 126 -16.08 9.01 -5.31
N LEU A 127 -14.83 9.40 -5.48
CA LEU A 127 -13.76 9.02 -4.55
C LEU A 127 -14.06 9.59 -3.16
N ASN A 128 -14.01 8.78 -2.11
CA ASN A 128 -14.03 9.29 -0.74
C ASN A 128 -12.71 10.02 -0.40
N ARG A 129 -12.59 10.62 0.79
CA ARG A 129 -11.38 11.36 1.20
C ARG A 129 -10.10 10.54 1.08
N THR A 130 -10.14 9.28 1.52
CA THR A 130 -8.99 8.37 1.52
C THR A 130 -8.60 8.00 0.10
N GLU A 131 -9.57 7.62 -0.72
CA GLU A 131 -9.39 7.29 -2.13
C GLU A 131 -8.88 8.49 -2.93
N TYR A 132 -9.37 9.69 -2.63
CA TYR A 132 -8.89 10.92 -3.25
C TYR A 132 -7.42 11.19 -2.90
N ALA A 133 -7.04 11.06 -1.63
CA ALA A 133 -5.65 11.23 -1.22
C ALA A 133 -4.72 10.20 -1.88
N ASN A 134 -5.13 8.93 -1.93
CA ASN A 134 -4.38 7.86 -2.60
C ASN A 134 -4.25 8.12 -4.10
N ALA A 135 -5.33 8.56 -4.77
CA ALA A 135 -5.29 8.90 -6.18
C ALA A 135 -4.34 10.07 -6.47
N ILE A 136 -4.30 11.09 -5.61
CA ILE A 136 -3.36 12.20 -5.74
C ILE A 136 -1.91 11.73 -5.53
N HIS A 137 -1.67 10.88 -4.53
CA HIS A 137 -0.36 10.28 -4.31
C HIS A 137 0.08 9.45 -5.53
N ASP A 138 -0.78 8.60 -6.07
CA ASP A 138 -0.43 7.70 -7.18
C ASP A 138 -0.20 8.45 -8.50
N LEU A 139 -0.95 9.53 -8.74
CA LEU A 139 -0.84 10.32 -9.97
C LEU A 139 0.25 11.37 -9.93
N LEU A 140 0.45 12.01 -8.77
CA LEU A 140 1.29 13.22 -8.64
C LEU A 140 2.46 13.02 -7.67
N ALA A 141 2.56 11.87 -6.99
CA ALA A 141 3.53 11.62 -5.92
C ALA A 141 3.46 12.64 -4.77
N LEU A 142 2.27 13.21 -4.53
CA LEU A 142 2.04 14.21 -3.48
C LEU A 142 1.30 13.62 -2.30
N GLU A 143 1.84 13.83 -1.10
CA GLU A 143 1.15 13.54 0.15
C GLU A 143 0.26 14.72 0.56
N VAL A 144 -1.05 14.54 0.46
CA VAL A 144 -2.04 15.58 0.80
C VAL A 144 -2.92 15.13 1.95
N ASN A 145 -3.28 16.07 2.83
CA ASN A 145 -4.29 15.83 3.85
C ASN A 145 -5.69 16.20 3.30
N PRO A 146 -6.55 15.22 2.95
CA PRO A 146 -7.85 15.48 2.31
C PRO A 146 -8.83 16.21 3.25
N THR A 147 -8.66 16.11 4.58
CA THR A 147 -9.54 16.76 5.56
C THR A 147 -9.48 18.29 5.52
N LYS A 148 -8.41 18.85 4.94
CA LYS A 148 -8.26 20.30 4.74
C LYS A 148 -9.06 20.83 3.55
N PHE A 149 -9.57 19.93 2.70
CA PHE A 149 -10.18 20.30 1.42
C PHE A 149 -11.60 19.79 1.26
N LEU A 150 -11.88 18.57 1.71
CA LEU A 150 -13.16 17.89 1.50
C LEU A 150 -13.88 17.75 2.85
N PRO A 151 -15.22 17.81 2.91
CA PRO A 151 -16.01 17.45 4.10
C PRO A 151 -15.96 15.94 4.35
N ALA A 152 -16.42 15.50 5.53
CA ALA A 152 -16.40 14.09 5.91
C ALA A 152 -17.35 13.27 5.03
N ASP A 153 -16.96 12.03 4.76
CA ASP A 153 -17.78 11.08 4.01
C ASP A 153 -18.79 10.38 4.92
N ASP A 154 -19.96 10.06 4.37
CA ASP A 154 -20.97 9.28 5.08
C ASP A 154 -20.54 7.82 5.17
N SER A 155 -20.64 7.23 6.36
CA SER A 155 -20.41 5.81 6.58
C SER A 155 -21.72 5.04 6.59
N THR A 156 -21.78 3.95 5.85
CA THR A 156 -22.90 3.01 5.85
C THR A 156 -22.38 1.61 6.17
N ARG A 157 -23.01 0.91 7.13
CA ARG A 157 -22.59 -0.44 7.57
C ARG A 157 -21.10 -0.53 7.97
N GLY A 158 -20.53 0.58 8.46
CA GLY A 158 -19.13 0.68 8.87
C GLY A 158 -18.13 0.93 7.74
N PHE A 159 -18.59 1.17 6.51
CA PHE A 159 -17.75 1.45 5.35
C PHE A 159 -18.08 2.82 4.76
N ASP A 160 -17.06 3.55 4.33
CA ASP A 160 -17.13 4.90 3.74
C ASP A 160 -16.89 4.91 2.23
N ASN A 161 -16.84 3.73 1.60
CA ASN A 161 -16.66 3.53 0.15
C ASN A 161 -17.89 2.87 -0.50
N ILE A 162 -19.05 2.97 0.15
CA ILE A 162 -20.30 2.40 -0.39
C ILE A 162 -20.88 3.36 -1.42
N ALA A 163 -20.91 2.92 -2.68
CA ALA A 163 -21.35 3.74 -3.81
C ALA A 163 -22.71 4.42 -3.62
N GLY A 164 -23.69 3.69 -3.06
CA GLY A 164 -25.04 4.23 -2.81
C GLY A 164 -25.12 5.29 -1.71
N ALA A 165 -24.10 5.41 -0.86
CA ALA A 165 -24.01 6.42 0.19
C ALA A 165 -23.21 7.66 -0.25
N LEU A 166 -22.30 7.49 -1.21
CA LEU A 166 -21.43 8.56 -1.69
C LEU A 166 -22.11 9.41 -2.77
N THR A 167 -23.08 10.20 -2.34
CA THR A 167 -23.75 11.19 -3.20
C THR A 167 -22.86 12.41 -3.45
N MET A 168 -23.11 13.12 -4.56
CA MET A 168 -22.41 14.36 -4.92
C MET A 168 -23.34 15.55 -4.75
N SER A 169 -22.94 16.53 -3.92
CA SER A 169 -23.63 17.81 -3.78
C SER A 169 -22.89 18.92 -4.53
N PRO A 170 -23.56 20.03 -4.91
CA PRO A 170 -22.89 21.16 -5.54
C PRO A 170 -21.71 21.71 -4.71
N ALA A 171 -21.90 21.87 -3.39
CA ALA A 171 -20.86 22.33 -2.48
C ALA A 171 -19.66 21.37 -2.44
N LEU A 172 -19.91 20.06 -2.52
CA LEU A 172 -18.85 19.07 -2.58
C LEU A 172 -18.07 19.16 -3.90
N MET A 173 -18.75 19.36 -5.03
CA MET A 173 -18.09 19.56 -6.32
C MET A 173 -17.20 20.81 -6.30
N GLU A 174 -17.67 21.91 -5.72
CA GLU A 174 -16.86 23.13 -5.51
C GLU A 174 -15.62 22.84 -4.65
N ALA A 175 -15.77 22.03 -3.60
CA ALA A 175 -14.66 21.61 -2.74
C ALA A 175 -13.61 20.80 -3.52
N TYR A 176 -14.02 19.84 -4.36
CA TYR A 176 -13.09 19.10 -5.24
C TYR A 176 -12.36 20.01 -6.23
N LEU A 177 -13.07 20.95 -6.86
CA LEU A 177 -12.45 21.89 -7.80
C LEU A 177 -11.45 22.82 -7.12
N SER A 178 -11.79 23.30 -5.91
CA SER A 178 -10.89 24.11 -5.08
C SER A 178 -9.66 23.32 -4.62
N ALA A 179 -9.85 22.06 -4.22
CA ALA A 179 -8.78 21.14 -3.87
C ALA A 179 -7.84 20.91 -5.05
N ALA A 180 -8.39 20.55 -6.21
CA ALA A 180 -7.65 20.33 -7.45
C ALA A 180 -6.83 21.57 -7.83
N GLY A 181 -7.43 22.77 -7.80
CA GLY A 181 -6.70 24.00 -8.11
C GLY A 181 -5.54 24.32 -7.15
N LYS A 182 -5.61 23.90 -5.88
CA LYS A 182 -4.51 24.04 -4.91
C LYS A 182 -3.44 22.97 -5.13
N ILE A 183 -3.86 21.71 -5.31
CA ILE A 183 -2.95 20.57 -5.48
C ILE A 183 -2.20 20.66 -6.82
N SER A 184 -2.85 21.09 -7.90
CA SER A 184 -2.19 21.27 -9.19
C SER A 184 -1.08 22.32 -9.14
N ARG A 185 -1.24 23.39 -8.35
CA ARG A 185 -0.18 24.40 -8.16
C ARG A 185 1.01 23.84 -7.38
N LEU A 186 0.73 22.97 -6.40
CA LEU A 186 1.78 22.26 -5.67
C LEU A 186 2.53 21.30 -6.62
N ALA A 187 1.82 20.57 -7.46
CA ALA A 187 2.39 19.60 -8.39
C ALA A 187 3.23 20.24 -9.51
N ILE A 188 2.82 21.41 -10.02
CA ILE A 188 3.57 22.15 -11.06
C ILE A 188 4.80 22.84 -10.47
N GLY A 189 4.72 23.25 -9.21
CA GLY A 189 5.77 23.97 -8.52
C GLY A 189 5.93 25.43 -8.97
N ASP A 190 4.85 26.21 -8.89
CA ASP A 190 4.90 27.65 -9.22
C ASP A 190 5.37 28.48 -8.02
N VAL A 191 6.66 28.82 -7.99
CA VAL A 191 7.26 29.70 -6.99
C VAL A 191 7.31 31.12 -7.53
N SER A 192 6.24 31.89 -7.31
CA SER A 192 6.21 33.31 -7.66
C SER A 192 6.96 34.21 -6.67
N ALA A 193 7.29 33.70 -5.47
CA ALA A 193 8.04 34.44 -4.46
C ALA A 193 8.86 33.49 -3.56
N PRO A 194 10.03 33.93 -3.04
CA PRO A 194 10.82 33.14 -2.09
C PRO A 194 9.97 32.74 -0.89
N THR A 195 9.83 31.43 -0.68
CA THR A 195 9.11 30.88 0.48
C THR A 195 10.06 30.58 1.62
N GLN A 196 9.67 30.94 2.84
CA GLN A 196 10.37 30.56 4.06
C GLN A 196 9.42 29.72 4.94
N ALA A 197 9.89 28.57 5.38
CA ALA A 197 9.24 27.79 6.44
C ALA A 197 10.12 27.83 7.69
N VAL A 198 9.49 28.07 8.84
CA VAL A 198 10.16 28.06 10.15
C VAL A 198 9.54 26.95 10.98
N PHE A 199 10.40 26.09 11.52
CA PHE A 199 10.00 24.99 12.39
C PHE A 199 10.64 25.21 13.75
N GLU A 200 9.80 25.37 14.77
CA GLU A 200 10.24 25.59 16.13
C GLU A 200 9.97 24.34 16.96
N VAL A 201 10.95 23.97 17.79
CA VAL A 201 10.77 22.93 18.80
C VAL A 201 10.41 23.64 20.10
N PRO A 202 9.26 23.32 20.71
CA PRO A 202 8.91 23.85 22.02
C PRO A 202 10.03 23.60 23.05
N PRO A 203 10.41 24.58 23.88
CA PRO A 203 11.52 24.45 24.84
C PRO A 203 11.36 23.32 25.85
N ASP A 204 10.12 22.88 26.09
CA ASP A 204 9.70 21.82 26.99
C ASP A 204 9.57 20.45 26.30
N THR A 205 9.93 20.34 25.02
CA THR A 205 9.87 19.08 24.27
C THR A 205 10.85 18.06 24.87
N ALA A 206 10.31 17.11 25.64
CA ALA A 206 11.07 16.00 26.18
C ALA A 206 11.17 14.86 25.15
N GLN A 207 12.38 14.59 24.65
CA GLN A 207 12.64 13.48 23.73
C GLN A 207 13.05 12.21 24.50
N ASN A 208 12.11 11.64 25.25
CA ASN A 208 12.33 10.48 26.13
C ASN A 208 12.11 9.12 25.43
N HIS A 209 11.62 9.13 24.20
CA HIS A 209 11.36 7.94 23.40
C HIS A 209 12.02 8.06 22.03
N TYR A 210 12.23 6.91 21.39
CA TYR A 210 12.73 6.86 20.03
C TYR A 210 11.68 7.39 19.05
N ILE A 211 12.10 8.29 18.16
CA ILE A 211 11.28 8.76 17.04
C ILE A 211 11.75 8.00 15.80
N GLU A 212 10.82 7.28 15.17
CA GLU A 212 11.08 6.55 13.94
C GLU A 212 11.63 7.49 12.86
N GLY A 213 12.73 7.10 12.23
CA GLY A 213 13.44 7.91 11.22
C GLY A 213 14.56 8.79 11.79
N LEU A 214 14.66 9.00 13.11
CA LEU A 214 15.83 9.63 13.72
C LEU A 214 16.90 8.60 14.10
N PRO A 215 18.19 8.97 14.19
CA PRO A 215 19.22 8.09 14.73
C PRO A 215 18.97 7.70 16.18
N PHE A 216 19.38 6.49 16.57
CA PHE A 216 19.35 6.06 17.97
C PHE A 216 20.19 7.01 18.85
N GLY A 217 19.66 7.35 20.03
CA GLY A 217 20.33 8.25 20.96
C GLY A 217 20.19 9.75 20.63
N THR A 218 19.36 10.12 19.65
CA THR A 218 19.05 11.52 19.36
C THR A 218 18.42 12.20 20.59
N ARG A 219 19.07 13.26 21.07
CA ARG A 219 18.59 14.15 22.13
C ARG A 219 18.50 15.57 21.59
N GLY A 220 17.30 16.02 21.26
CA GLY A 220 17.06 17.37 20.73
C GLY A 220 17.13 17.49 19.21
N GLY A 221 16.54 16.54 18.48
CA GLY A 221 16.42 16.57 17.01
C GLY A 221 14.98 16.72 16.51
N MET A 222 14.82 17.13 15.25
CA MET A 222 13.53 17.22 14.56
C MET A 222 13.54 16.39 13.28
N LEU A 223 12.44 15.70 12.99
CA LEU A 223 12.15 15.12 11.69
C LEU A 223 10.97 15.90 11.12
N ILE A 224 11.18 16.55 9.97
CA ILE A 224 10.17 17.38 9.34
C ILE A 224 9.93 16.85 7.92
N PRO A 225 8.78 16.22 7.65
CA PRO A 225 8.34 16.05 6.28
C PRO A 225 8.03 17.43 5.69
N TYR A 226 8.72 17.81 4.62
CA TYR A 226 8.54 19.09 3.96
C TYR A 226 8.45 18.92 2.45
N GLU A 227 7.37 19.45 1.86
CA GLU A 227 7.17 19.51 0.42
C GLU A 227 7.79 20.80 -0.12
N PHE A 228 8.79 20.66 -0.98
CA PHE A 228 9.48 21.80 -1.58
C PHE A 228 8.65 22.37 -2.74
N PRO A 229 8.44 23.69 -2.81
CA PRO A 229 7.52 24.28 -3.77
C PRO A 229 8.02 24.27 -5.22
N ALA A 230 9.31 24.06 -5.48
CA ALA A 230 9.85 23.76 -6.82
C ALA A 230 11.30 23.27 -6.79
N ASP A 231 11.82 22.99 -7.97
CA ASP A 231 13.24 22.77 -8.20
C ASP A 231 14.02 24.06 -7.93
N GLY A 232 15.09 23.97 -7.13
CA GLY A 232 15.92 25.13 -6.88
C GLY A 232 16.96 24.95 -5.79
N GLU A 233 17.70 26.03 -5.56
CA GLU A 233 18.63 26.14 -4.44
C GLU A 233 17.88 26.56 -3.18
N TYR A 234 17.97 25.72 -2.15
CA TYR A 234 17.40 26.00 -0.84
C TYR A 234 18.50 26.28 0.17
N THR A 235 18.24 27.27 1.03
CA THR A 235 19.12 27.62 2.13
C THR A 235 18.51 27.17 3.45
N PHE A 236 19.18 26.26 4.14
CA PHE A 236 18.78 25.78 5.45
C PHE A 236 19.56 26.53 6.53
N ARG A 237 18.84 27.09 7.50
CA ARG A 237 19.41 27.79 8.65
C ARG A 237 18.94 27.13 9.93
N VAL A 238 19.87 26.54 10.68
CA VAL A 238 19.59 25.93 11.97
C VAL A 238 20.07 26.85 13.08
N LYS A 239 19.17 27.17 14.01
CA LYS A 239 19.48 27.95 15.22
C LYS A 239 19.26 27.06 16.44
N GLY A 240 20.26 26.96 17.31
CA GLY A 240 20.13 26.24 18.58
C GLY A 240 19.25 27.00 19.58
N VAL A 241 18.43 26.27 20.35
CA VAL A 241 17.55 26.81 21.39
C VAL A 241 18.13 26.47 22.77
N THR A 242 19.35 26.91 23.11
CA THR A 242 19.80 26.94 24.52
C THR A 242 20.95 27.92 24.77
N GLY A 243 20.84 28.67 25.88
CA GLY A 243 21.56 29.91 26.23
C GLY A 243 23.07 29.85 26.52
N TYR A 244 23.85 29.08 25.77
CA TYR A 244 25.32 29.21 25.73
C TYR A 244 25.91 29.26 24.31
N PHE A 245 25.13 28.90 23.29
CA PHE A 245 25.54 28.96 21.89
C PHE A 245 24.49 29.69 21.06
N GLN A 246 24.60 31.02 20.96
CA GLN A 246 23.89 31.80 19.92
C GLN A 246 24.52 31.61 18.53
N ALA A 247 25.40 30.63 18.35
CA ALA A 247 25.99 30.34 17.06
C ALA A 247 24.91 29.76 16.13
N VAL A 248 24.73 30.40 14.97
CA VAL A 248 24.11 29.72 13.82
C VAL A 248 24.95 28.47 13.59
N LEU A 249 24.35 27.29 13.77
CA LEU A 249 25.09 26.01 13.71
C LEU A 249 25.65 25.73 12.30
N GLY A 250 25.23 26.52 11.32
CA GLY A 250 25.74 26.55 9.97
C GLY A 250 24.67 27.05 9.01
N GLN A 251 25.08 27.45 7.82
CA GLN A 251 24.18 27.61 6.69
C GLN A 251 24.52 26.52 5.68
N ILE A 252 23.56 25.65 5.40
CA ILE A 252 23.72 24.58 4.43
C ILE A 252 22.95 24.98 3.17
N ARG A 253 23.62 24.92 2.02
CA ARG A 253 22.97 25.09 0.71
C ARG A 253 22.87 23.72 0.04
N GLY A 254 21.71 23.45 -0.53
CA GLY A 254 21.46 22.23 -1.29
C GLY A 254 20.55 22.52 -2.47
N GLU A 255 20.79 21.81 -3.56
CA GLU A 255 19.88 21.77 -4.71
C GLU A 255 18.85 20.66 -4.47
N ILE A 256 17.57 20.98 -4.68
CA ILE A 256 16.47 20.01 -4.62
C ILE A 256 15.79 20.02 -5.98
N GLY A 257 15.60 18.84 -6.56
CA GLY A 257 14.90 18.64 -7.83
C GLY A 257 13.76 17.64 -7.68
N ILE A 258 12.57 18.07 -8.08
CA ILE A 258 11.31 17.34 -8.13
C ILE A 258 11.28 16.59 -9.48
N GLY A 259 11.95 15.44 -9.52
CA GLY A 259 11.77 14.47 -10.60
C GLY A 259 13.03 14.12 -11.40
N LYS A 260 13.74 13.09 -10.95
CA LYS A 260 14.08 11.97 -11.84
C LYS A 260 13.73 10.67 -11.13
N SER A 261 12.76 9.98 -11.71
CA SER A 261 12.49 8.56 -11.46
C SER A 261 13.80 7.76 -11.46
N GLN A 262 14.28 7.43 -10.26
CA GLN A 262 14.98 6.20 -9.96
C GLN A 262 14.44 5.75 -8.62
N THR A 263 14.09 4.47 -8.56
CA THR A 263 13.63 3.73 -7.39
C THR A 263 14.60 3.96 -6.22
N GLN A 264 14.34 4.96 -5.39
CA GLN A 264 15.10 5.23 -4.17
C GLN A 264 14.18 5.96 -3.19
N PRO A 265 14.09 5.52 -1.93
CA PRO A 265 13.30 6.21 -0.93
C PRO A 265 14.02 7.53 -0.57
N ALA A 266 13.22 8.59 -0.46
CA ALA A 266 13.58 9.97 -0.15
C ALA A 266 14.36 10.75 -1.24
N PRO A 267 14.01 12.04 -1.47
CA PRO A 267 14.81 12.91 -2.33
C PRO A 267 16.23 13.04 -1.75
N ALA A 268 17.22 12.55 -2.51
CA ALA A 268 18.62 12.65 -2.12
C ALA A 268 19.07 14.12 -2.15
N VAL A 269 19.17 14.75 -0.97
CA VAL A 269 19.75 16.07 -0.82
C VAL A 269 21.23 15.99 -1.19
N ARG A 270 21.62 16.61 -2.32
CA ARG A 270 23.03 16.73 -2.70
C ARG A 270 23.62 17.95 -1.99
N LEU A 271 24.27 17.70 -0.85
CA LEU A 271 24.87 18.73 -0.01
C LEU A 271 26.23 19.16 -0.58
N HIS A 272 26.37 20.44 -0.93
CA HIS A 272 27.65 21.07 -1.25
C HIS A 272 28.11 21.90 -0.04
N GLU A 273 29.16 21.45 0.63
CA GLU A 273 29.73 22.15 1.78
C GLU A 273 30.56 23.35 1.28
N SER A 274 30.01 24.57 1.36
CA SER A 274 30.80 25.77 1.13
C SER A 274 31.61 26.09 2.39
N GLN A 275 32.84 25.56 2.48
CA GLN A 275 33.78 25.96 3.53
C GLN A 275 34.25 27.40 3.32
N SER A 276 33.51 28.36 3.86
CA SER A 276 34.02 29.71 4.10
C SER A 276 34.81 29.71 5.42
N ARG A 277 36.12 29.44 5.33
CA ARG A 277 37.07 29.67 6.43
C ARG A 277 37.03 31.14 6.85
N PRO A 278 36.85 31.48 8.13
CA PRO A 278 37.08 32.84 8.60
C PRO A 278 38.58 33.14 8.56
N ALA A 279 38.95 34.24 7.91
CA ALA A 279 40.30 34.76 7.92
C ALA A 279 40.64 35.26 9.33
N ILE A 280 41.56 34.57 10.01
CA ILE A 280 42.21 35.06 11.22
C ILE A 280 43.39 35.92 10.75
N THR A 281 43.24 37.24 10.80
CA THR A 281 44.38 38.16 10.73
C THR A 281 45.08 38.22 12.09
N PRO A 282 46.40 38.06 12.18
CA PRO A 282 47.12 38.31 13.43
C PRO A 282 47.27 39.82 13.62
N SER A 283 46.79 40.35 14.74
CA SER A 283 47.18 41.66 15.22
C SER A 283 48.58 41.55 15.84
N VAL A 284 49.49 42.44 15.40
CA VAL A 284 50.76 42.77 16.07
C VAL A 284 50.48 43.69 17.24
#